data_AF-A0A2W5FV38-F1
#
_entry.id   AF-A0A2W5FV38-F1
#
_cell.length_a   1.000
_cell.length_b   1.000
_cell.length_c   1.000
_cell.angle_alpha   90.00
_cell.angle_beta   90.00
_cell.angle_gamma   90.00
#
_symmetry.space_group_name_H-M   'P 1'
#
loop_
_entity.id
_entity.type
_entity.pdbx_description
1 polymer ?
#
loop_
_entity_poly.entity_id
_entity_poly.type
_entity_poly.pdbx_seq_one_letter_code
_entity_poly.pdbx_strand_id
1 'polypeptide(L)'
;MFHRFAGLLVALLVCHGAALAQQSSPLAPVPADRTIRGLGESFPAARNISLSADFAVYRFTKDGLDYLQVNRLDGTVLTVLALATKDALVLPIGTLPAARVAVVGRSSPAAREATAGATAAGSCPCGSQVVYDGPDATIVVVTDSNGQIVQVVVINKKNQNVPQ
;
A
#
# COMPACT_ATOMS: atom_id res chain seq x y z
N MET A 1 -51.88 -23.86 41.70
CA MET A 1 -51.76 -22.75 40.72
C MET A 1 -50.38 -22.90 40.06
N PHE A 2 -50.35 -23.40 38.80
CA PHE A 2 -49.34 -23.16 37.74
C PHE A 2 -47.82 -23.25 38.11
N HIS A 3 -46.92 -24.06 37.52
CA HIS A 3 -46.75 -24.55 36.14
C HIS A 3 -45.91 -25.85 36.06
N ARG A 4 -46.11 -26.57 34.95
CA ARG A 4 -45.39 -27.76 34.45
C ARG A 4 -44.21 -27.32 33.56
N PHE A 5 -43.11 -28.07 33.55
CA PHE A 5 -42.15 -28.16 32.41
C PHE A 5 -41.59 -29.60 32.46
N ALA A 6 -42.10 -30.60 31.72
CA ALA A 6 -42.16 -30.80 30.27
C ALA A 6 -40.76 -30.69 29.62
N GLY A 7 -40.23 -31.87 29.26
CA GLY A 7 -38.84 -32.08 28.86
C GLY A 7 -38.48 -31.55 27.49
N LEU A 8 -37.17 -31.56 27.21
CA LEU A 8 -36.62 -31.28 25.90
C LEU A 8 -35.68 -32.43 25.52
N LEU A 9 -36.11 -33.20 24.51
CA LEU A 9 -35.28 -34.10 23.74
C LEU A 9 -34.17 -33.30 23.05
N VAL A 10 -32.92 -33.70 23.22
CA VAL A 10 -31.81 -33.22 22.38
C VAL A 10 -31.53 -34.29 21.33
N ALA A 11 -31.94 -34.02 20.09
CA ALA A 11 -31.58 -34.81 18.93
C ALA A 11 -30.18 -34.36 18.44
N LEU A 12 -29.20 -35.26 18.49
CA LEU A 12 -27.89 -35.07 17.87
C LEU A 12 -28.02 -35.17 16.34
N LEU A 13 -27.77 -34.06 15.64
CA LEU A 13 -27.58 -34.01 14.19
C LEU A 13 -26.07 -34.05 13.89
N VAL A 14 -25.57 -35.17 13.37
CA VAL A 14 -24.19 -35.32 12.91
C VAL A 14 -24.08 -34.79 11.48
N CYS A 15 -23.59 -33.55 11.32
CA CYS A 15 -23.27 -32.98 10.01
C CYS A 15 -21.95 -33.57 9.48
N HIS A 16 -22.04 -34.22 8.33
CA HIS A 16 -20.90 -34.72 7.57
C HIS A 16 -20.20 -33.54 6.87
N GLY A 17 -19.00 -33.17 7.32
CA GLY A 17 -18.19 -32.14 6.68
C GLY A 17 -17.53 -32.65 5.40
N ALA A 18 -18.05 -32.27 4.24
CA ALA A 18 -17.35 -32.42 2.97
C ALA A 18 -16.28 -31.32 2.86
N ALA A 19 -15.00 -31.69 2.93
CA ALA A 19 -13.89 -30.79 2.68
C ALA A 19 -13.83 -30.44 1.19
N LEU A 20 -14.19 -29.21 0.82
CA LEU A 20 -13.94 -28.68 -0.52
C LEU A 20 -12.46 -28.28 -0.60
N ALA A 21 -11.65 -29.10 -1.28
CA ALA A 21 -10.30 -28.72 -1.67
C ALA A 21 -10.37 -27.52 -2.64
N GLN A 22 -9.96 -26.34 -2.19
CA GLN A 22 -9.81 -25.17 -3.06
C GLN A 22 -8.63 -25.41 -4.02
N GLN A 23 -8.95 -25.70 -5.28
CA GLN A 23 -7.96 -25.75 -6.36
C GLN A 23 -7.43 -24.33 -6.62
N SER A 24 -6.19 -24.06 -6.23
CA SER A 24 -5.46 -22.90 -6.71
C SER A 24 -5.08 -23.14 -8.17
N SER A 25 -5.75 -22.48 -9.11
CA SER A 25 -5.31 -22.48 -10.51
C SER A 25 -3.96 -21.77 -10.60
N PRO A 26 -2.96 -22.33 -11.32
CA PRO A 26 -1.74 -21.60 -11.59
C PRO A 26 -2.07 -20.38 -12.46
N LEU A 27 -1.61 -19.19 -12.07
CA LEU A 27 -1.68 -18.00 -12.92
C LEU A 27 -0.96 -18.31 -14.23
N ALA A 28 -1.66 -18.20 -15.36
CA ALA A 28 -1.05 -18.32 -16.67
C ALA A 28 0.10 -17.30 -16.82
N PRO A 29 1.20 -17.64 -17.52
CA PRO A 29 2.29 -16.69 -17.77
C PRO A 29 1.78 -15.42 -18.44
N VAL A 30 2.04 -14.26 -17.83
CA VAL A 30 1.75 -12.96 -18.44
C VAL A 30 2.66 -12.80 -19.67
N PRO A 31 2.12 -12.48 -20.86
CA PRO A 31 2.94 -12.26 -22.05
C PRO A 31 4.05 -11.23 -21.79
N ALA A 32 5.26 -11.46 -22.29
CA ALA A 32 6.43 -10.60 -22.04
C ALA A 32 6.21 -9.13 -22.44
N ASP A 33 5.36 -8.90 -23.44
CA ASP A 33 4.95 -7.55 -23.88
C ASP A 33 4.12 -6.81 -22.82
N ARG A 34 3.54 -7.50 -21.83
CA ARG A 34 2.79 -6.87 -20.73
C ARG A 34 3.61 -6.56 -19.49
N THR A 35 4.84 -7.06 -19.35
CA THR A 35 5.67 -6.78 -18.17
C THR A 35 6.41 -5.45 -18.28
N ILE A 36 6.76 -4.86 -17.13
CA ILE A 36 7.66 -3.71 -17.03
C ILE A 36 8.96 -4.25 -16.46
N ARG A 37 10.03 -4.28 -17.27
CA ARG A 37 11.34 -4.82 -16.86
C ARG A 37 11.85 -4.06 -15.62
N GLY A 38 12.27 -4.78 -14.58
CA GLY A 38 12.74 -4.20 -13.33
C GLY A 38 11.65 -3.93 -12.29
N LEU A 39 10.38 -3.81 -12.70
CA LEU A 39 9.29 -3.52 -11.76
C LEU A 39 9.04 -4.74 -10.86
N GLY A 40 9.03 -4.51 -9.55
CA GLY A 40 8.93 -5.54 -8.51
C GLY A 40 10.26 -6.16 -8.12
N GLU A 41 11.38 -5.82 -8.77
CA GLU A 41 12.71 -6.29 -8.37
C GLU A 41 13.22 -5.52 -7.14
N SER A 42 14.02 -6.19 -6.30
CA SER A 42 14.62 -5.59 -5.10
C SER A 42 15.63 -4.48 -5.40
N PHE A 43 16.44 -4.67 -6.45
CA PHE A 43 17.47 -3.73 -6.90
C PHE A 43 17.43 -3.64 -8.43
N PRO A 44 16.42 -2.96 -8.99
CA PRO A 44 16.29 -2.85 -10.42
C PRO A 44 17.48 -2.07 -11.01
N ALA A 45 17.80 -2.32 -12.28
CA ALA A 45 18.73 -1.51 -13.05
C ALA A 45 18.12 -0.15 -13.45
N ALA A 46 17.63 0.60 -12.46
CA ALA A 46 17.01 1.91 -12.57
C ALA A 46 17.66 2.87 -11.58
N ARG A 47 17.66 4.17 -11.90
CA ARG A 47 18.22 5.20 -11.01
C ARG A 47 17.36 5.33 -9.75
N ASN A 48 17.99 5.28 -8.57
CA ASN A 48 17.33 5.70 -7.33
C ASN A 48 17.09 7.21 -7.37
N ILE A 49 15.82 7.61 -7.28
CA ILE A 49 15.35 9.00 -7.29
C ILE A 49 14.82 9.46 -5.92
N SER A 50 15.11 8.70 -4.87
CA SER A 50 14.69 9.01 -3.50
C SER A 50 15.31 10.31 -2.98
N LEU A 51 14.54 11.04 -2.18
CA LEU A 51 14.99 12.17 -1.36
C LEU A 51 15.43 11.75 0.05
N SER A 52 15.15 10.50 0.44
CA SER A 52 15.56 9.94 1.73
C SER A 52 16.80 9.06 1.58
N ALA A 53 17.67 9.11 2.58
CA ALA A 53 18.80 8.20 2.70
C ALA A 53 18.38 6.77 3.12
N ASP A 54 17.20 6.59 3.71
CA ASP A 54 16.73 5.32 4.28
C ASP A 54 15.83 4.50 3.33
N PHE A 55 15.48 5.09 2.18
CA PHE A 55 14.59 4.50 1.19
C PHE A 55 15.14 4.69 -0.22
N ALA A 56 14.77 3.78 -1.11
CA ALA A 56 14.99 3.92 -2.54
C ALA A 56 13.65 4.09 -3.26
N VAL A 57 13.63 4.95 -4.27
CA VAL A 57 12.48 5.12 -5.15
C VAL A 57 12.96 4.92 -6.58
N TYR A 58 12.25 4.11 -7.35
CA TYR A 58 12.56 3.85 -8.75
C TYR A 58 11.36 4.22 -9.61
N ARG A 59 11.63 4.83 -10.77
CA ARG A 59 10.60 5.16 -11.76
C ARG A 59 10.74 4.26 -12.98
N PHE A 60 9.61 3.73 -13.42
CA PHE A 60 9.46 3.04 -14.69
C PHE A 60 8.36 3.71 -15.50
N THR A 61 8.45 3.66 -16.83
CA THR A 61 7.43 4.24 -17.70
C THR A 61 6.98 3.17 -18.69
N LYS A 62 5.67 3.03 -18.87
CA LYS A 62 5.07 2.15 -19.86
C LYS A 62 3.76 2.74 -20.34
N ASP A 63 3.55 2.72 -21.66
CA ASP A 63 2.34 3.23 -22.31
C ASP A 63 1.98 4.68 -21.90
N GLY A 64 3.00 5.49 -21.60
CA GLY A 64 2.85 6.87 -21.15
C GLY A 64 2.45 7.06 -19.68
N LEU A 65 2.35 5.98 -18.90
CA LEU A 65 2.13 6.02 -17.45
C LEU A 65 3.46 5.84 -16.70
N ASP A 66 3.64 6.64 -15.67
CA ASP A 66 4.75 6.49 -14.73
C ASP A 66 4.37 5.57 -13.57
N TYR A 67 5.29 4.69 -13.23
CA TYR A 67 5.19 3.75 -12.11
C TYR A 67 6.30 4.06 -11.12
N LEU A 68 5.93 4.32 -9.87
CA LEU A 68 6.87 4.57 -8.79
C LEU A 68 6.90 3.38 -7.85
N GLN A 69 8.06 2.76 -7.73
CA GLN A 69 8.32 1.69 -6.79
C GLN A 69 9.11 2.25 -5.61
N VAL A 70 8.64 1.97 -4.39
CA VAL A 70 9.32 2.36 -3.15
C VAL A 70 9.91 1.13 -2.49
N ASN A 71 11.21 1.16 -2.21
CA ASN A 71 11.94 0.09 -1.55
C ASN A 71 12.59 0.60 -0.26
N ARG A 72 12.85 -0.32 0.66
CA ARG A 72 13.91 -0.16 1.66
C ARG A 72 15.28 -0.34 1.03
N LEU A 73 16.34 0.14 1.70
CA LEU A 73 17.72 -0.03 1.22
C LEU A 73 18.17 -1.50 1.16
N ASP A 74 17.56 -2.38 1.95
CA ASP A 74 17.81 -3.82 1.92
C ASP A 74 17.17 -4.52 0.70
N GLY A 75 16.48 -3.77 -0.16
CA GLY A 75 15.83 -4.29 -1.36
C GLY A 75 14.40 -4.77 -1.13
N THR A 76 13.84 -4.64 0.07
CA THR A 76 12.42 -4.94 0.32
C THR A 76 11.56 -3.96 -0.47
N VAL A 77 10.80 -4.47 -1.44
CA VAL A 77 9.78 -3.68 -2.16
C VAL A 77 8.62 -3.44 -1.21
N LEU A 78 8.34 -2.18 -0.90
CA LEU A 78 7.25 -1.79 0.00
C LEU A 78 5.94 -1.70 -0.76
N THR A 79 5.92 -0.91 -1.82
CA THR A 79 4.73 -0.69 -2.64
C THR A 79 5.12 -0.19 -4.03
N VAL A 80 4.21 -0.38 -4.99
CA VAL A 80 4.29 0.20 -6.33
C VAL A 80 3.03 1.00 -6.62
N LEU A 81 3.21 2.19 -7.19
CA LEU A 81 2.14 3.11 -7.57
C LEU A 81 2.16 3.29 -9.08
N ALA A 82 0.99 3.29 -9.72
CA ALA A 82 0.81 3.80 -11.07
C ALA A 82 0.24 5.23 -10.99
N LEU A 83 0.92 6.19 -11.60
CA LEU A 83 0.50 7.59 -11.67
C LEU A 83 -0.38 7.80 -12.90
N ALA A 84 -1.69 7.63 -12.75
CA ALA A 84 -2.64 7.93 -13.81
C ALA A 84 -2.92 9.44 -13.90
N THR A 85 -3.65 9.85 -14.93
CA THR A 85 -3.93 11.27 -15.22
C THR A 85 -4.71 11.96 -14.11
N LYS A 86 -5.61 11.25 -13.42
CA LYS A 86 -6.45 11.80 -12.36
C LYS A 86 -6.05 11.31 -10.98
N ASP A 87 -5.57 10.08 -10.87
CA ASP A 87 -5.23 9.49 -9.58
C ASP A 87 -3.97 8.64 -9.57
N ALA A 88 -3.46 8.37 -8.37
CA ALA A 88 -2.47 7.32 -8.16
C ALA A 88 -3.18 6.03 -7.78
N LEU A 89 -2.80 4.92 -8.42
CA LEU A 89 -3.31 3.58 -8.12
C LEU A 89 -2.22 2.76 -7.44
N VAL A 90 -2.55 2.15 -6.30
CA VAL A 90 -1.67 1.20 -5.62
C VAL A 90 -1.76 -0.15 -6.34
N LEU A 91 -0.62 -0.66 -6.81
CA LEU A 91 -0.53 -1.98 -7.41
C LEU A 91 -0.32 -3.04 -6.33
N PRO A 92 -0.80 -4.29 -6.52
CA PRO A 92 -0.58 -5.39 -5.60
C PRO A 92 0.84 -5.96 -5.74
N ILE A 93 1.85 -5.09 -5.60
CA ILE A 93 3.27 -5.40 -5.67
C ILE A 93 3.94 -4.77 -4.44
N GLY A 94 4.72 -5.57 -3.73
CA GLY A 94 5.40 -5.17 -2.50
C GLY A 94 4.82 -5.84 -1.26
N THR A 95 5.48 -5.62 -0.14
CA THR A 95 5.19 -6.27 1.14
C THR A 95 4.17 -5.50 1.98
N LEU A 96 3.97 -4.21 1.69
CA LEU A 96 3.04 -3.38 2.45
C LEU A 96 1.60 -3.64 1.96
N PRO A 97 0.65 -3.98 2.86
CA PRO A 97 -0.74 -4.15 2.48
C PRO A 97 -1.31 -2.84 1.90
N ALA A 98 -2.21 -2.93 0.91
CA ALA A 98 -2.85 -1.77 0.30
C ALA A 98 -3.55 -0.85 1.33
N ALA A 99 -4.10 -1.42 2.40
CA ALA A 99 -4.70 -0.66 3.50
C ALA A 99 -3.72 0.26 4.26
N ARG A 100 -2.41 0.02 4.13
CA ARG A 100 -1.34 0.86 4.71
C ARG A 100 -0.71 1.80 3.67
N VAL A 101 -1.28 1.89 2.47
CA VAL A 101 -0.90 2.85 1.43
C VAL A 101 -2.09 3.79 1.20
N ALA A 102 -2.00 5.00 1.73
CA ALA A 102 -3.08 5.99 1.58
C ALA A 102 -2.78 6.91 0.40
N VAL A 103 -3.68 6.97 -0.58
CA VAL A 103 -3.66 7.97 -1.65
C VAL A 103 -4.60 9.10 -1.27
N VAL A 104 -4.09 10.31 -1.14
CA VAL A 104 -4.82 11.47 -0.62
C VAL A 104 -4.61 12.69 -1.50
N GLY A 105 -5.59 13.60 -1.54
CA GLY A 105 -5.45 14.89 -2.21
C GLY A 105 -4.51 15.84 -1.47
N ARG A 106 -3.86 16.75 -2.21
CA ARG A 106 -2.90 17.74 -1.66
C ARG A 106 -3.44 18.57 -0.48
N SER A 107 -4.72 18.93 -0.54
CA SER A 107 -5.39 19.77 0.47
C SER A 107 -5.93 18.98 1.67
N SER A 108 -5.80 17.65 1.69
CA SER A 108 -6.34 16.84 2.78
C SER A 108 -5.57 17.04 4.10
N PRO A 109 -6.23 16.89 5.26
CA PRO A 109 -5.56 16.89 6.56
C PRO A 109 -4.44 15.85 6.64
N ALA A 110 -4.65 14.66 6.09
CA ALA A 110 -3.65 13.59 6.03
C ALA A 110 -2.38 13.99 5.28
N ALA A 111 -2.49 14.72 4.17
CA ALA A 111 -1.33 15.24 3.44
C ALA A 111 -0.52 16.24 4.27
N ARG A 112 -1.20 17.12 5.01
CA ARG A 112 -0.58 18.12 5.90
C ARG A 112 0.11 17.46 7.09
N GLU A 113 -0.53 16.47 7.71
CA GLU A 113 0.04 15.73 8.85
C GLU A 113 1.29 14.95 8.45
N ALA A 114 1.23 14.21 7.34
CA ALA A 114 2.36 13.42 6.86
C ALA A 114 3.58 14.30 6.55
N THR A 115 3.38 15.45 5.91
CA THR A 115 4.46 16.39 5.57
C THR A 115 4.95 17.22 6.76
N ALA A 116 4.08 17.58 7.70
CA ALA A 116 4.48 18.26 8.94
C ALA A 116 5.38 17.36 9.80
N GLY A 117 5.05 16.07 9.92
CA GLY A 117 5.90 15.09 10.60
C GLY A 117 7.28 14.91 9.96
N ALA A 118 7.44 15.24 8.68
CA ALA A 118 8.71 15.16 7.97
C ALA A 118 9.58 16.42 8.10
N THR A 119 9.00 17.56 8.53
CA THR A 119 9.69 18.86 8.61
C THR A 119 9.94 19.35 10.02
N ALA A 120 9.26 18.78 11.02
CA ALA A 120 9.44 19.10 12.44
C ALA A 120 9.14 17.87 13.30
N ALA A 121 9.59 17.90 14.56
CA ALA A 121 9.16 17.02 15.64
C ALA A 121 7.66 17.19 15.92
N GLY A 122 6.81 16.83 14.94
CA GLY A 122 5.37 16.87 15.06
C GLY A 122 4.90 15.89 16.13
N SER A 123 3.69 16.12 16.62
CA SER A 123 3.01 15.31 17.65
C SER A 123 2.75 13.86 17.26
N CYS A 124 3.19 13.41 16.07
CA CYS A 124 3.24 11.99 15.78
C CYS A 124 4.48 11.40 16.46
N PRO A 125 4.35 10.38 17.34
CA PRO A 125 5.51 9.63 17.86
C PRO A 125 6.21 8.80 16.77
N CYS A 126 5.91 9.08 15.50
CA CYS A 126 6.32 8.38 14.31
C CYS A 126 7.33 9.25 13.54
N GLY A 127 8.42 8.66 13.07
CA GLY A 127 9.28 9.28 12.07
C GLY A 127 8.52 9.40 10.74
N SER A 128 8.62 10.54 10.07
CA SER A 128 8.07 10.71 8.72
C SER A 128 9.16 11.22 7.79
N GLN A 129 9.21 10.68 6.58
CA GLN A 129 10.23 11.03 5.60
C GLN A 129 9.59 11.22 4.23
N VAL A 130 9.83 12.39 3.63
CA VAL A 130 9.53 12.59 2.21
C VAL A 130 10.56 11.82 1.41
N VAL A 131 10.13 10.71 0.79
CA VAL A 131 11.02 9.85 0.00
C VAL A 131 11.01 10.23 -1.47
N TYR A 132 9.97 10.92 -1.94
CA TYR A 132 9.89 11.41 -3.31
C TYR A 132 9.03 12.66 -3.38
N ASP A 133 9.50 13.66 -4.14
CA ASP A 133 8.70 14.83 -4.48
C ASP A 133 8.79 15.12 -5.98
N GLY A 134 7.74 14.76 -6.71
CA GLY A 134 7.64 14.94 -8.15
C GLY A 134 6.53 15.91 -8.56
N PRO A 135 6.31 16.11 -9.88
CA PRO A 135 5.23 16.98 -10.36
C PRO A 135 3.84 16.45 -10.01
N ASP A 136 3.68 15.12 -10.03
CA ASP A 136 2.39 14.44 -9.98
C ASP A 136 2.03 13.90 -8.58
N ALA A 137 3.03 13.63 -7.76
CA ALA A 137 2.84 13.11 -6.41
C ALA A 137 4.01 13.49 -5.49
N THR A 138 3.71 13.57 -4.19
CA THR A 138 4.70 13.46 -3.11
C THR A 138 4.47 12.12 -2.41
N ILE A 139 5.53 11.39 -2.09
CA ILE A 139 5.45 10.14 -1.32
C ILE A 139 6.14 10.36 0.02
N VAL A 140 5.41 10.04 1.08
CA VAL A 140 5.88 10.12 2.46
C VAL A 140 5.82 8.73 3.08
N VAL A 141 6.93 8.27 3.65
CA VAL A 141 6.97 7.03 4.45
C VAL A 141 6.86 7.40 5.91
N VAL A 142 5.91 6.79 6.61
CA VAL A 142 5.63 7.01 8.02
C VAL A 142 6.03 5.76 8.80
N THR A 143 6.85 5.92 9.82
CA THR A 143 7.39 4.85 10.67
C THR A 143 7.08 5.10 12.13
N ASP A 144 6.75 4.08 12.92
CA ASP A 144 6.62 4.24 14.38
C ASP A 144 7.95 4.59 15.08
N SER A 145 7.93 4.70 16.40
CA SER A 145 9.11 4.98 17.22
C SER A 145 10.21 3.91 17.15
N ASN A 146 9.90 2.72 16.62
CA ASN A 146 10.84 1.62 16.42
C ASN A 146 11.38 1.55 14.98
N GLY A 147 11.02 2.51 14.12
CA GLY A 147 11.40 2.51 12.71
C GLY A 147 10.59 1.53 11.85
N GLN A 148 9.49 0.96 12.38
CA GLN A 148 8.60 0.09 11.60
C GLN A 148 7.68 0.93 10.73
N ILE A 149 7.56 0.58 9.45
CA ILE A 149 6.69 1.34 8.53
C ILE A 149 5.23 1.06 8.86
N VAL A 150 4.56 2.08 9.36
CA VAL A 150 3.14 2.03 9.66
C VAL A 150 2.31 2.46 8.45
N GLN A 151 2.82 3.36 7.60
CA GLN A 151 2.08 3.83 6.44
C GLN A 151 2.97 4.38 5.34
N VAL A 152 2.50 4.31 4.10
CA VAL A 152 2.99 5.13 2.99
C VAL A 152 1.86 6.06 2.58
N VAL A 153 2.10 7.37 2.61
CA VAL A 153 1.14 8.39 2.19
C VAL A 153 1.56 8.93 0.84
N VAL A 154 0.66 8.80 -0.14
CA VAL A 154 0.83 9.29 -1.50
C VAL A 154 -0.06 10.50 -1.66
N ILE A 155 0.56 11.67 -1.68
CA ILE A 155 -0.12 12.95 -1.86
C ILE A 155 -0.22 13.20 -3.36
N ASN A 156 -1.40 12.97 -3.91
CA ASN A 156 -1.71 13.23 -5.30
C ASN A 156 -1.79 14.75 -5.53
N LYS A 157 -0.90 15.26 -6.38
CA LYS A 157 -0.78 16.69 -6.72
C LYS A 157 -1.75 17.13 -7.82
N LYS A 158 -2.33 16.18 -8.56
CA LYS A 158 -3.34 16.41 -9.59
C LYS A 158 -4.76 16.52 -9.00
N ASN A 159 -5.04 15.84 -7.89
CA ASN A 159 -6.31 15.97 -7.17
C ASN A 159 -6.25 17.06 -6.09
N GLN A 160 -6.87 18.22 -6.37
CA GLN A 160 -7.00 19.33 -5.42
C GLN A 160 -8.34 19.33 -4.64
N ASN A 161 -9.30 18.48 -5.03
CA ASN A 161 -10.66 18.45 -4.47
C ASN A 161 -11.06 17.02 -4.07
N VAL A 162 -10.82 16.64 -2.83
CA VAL A 162 -11.60 15.58 -2.18
C VAL A 162 -12.37 16.27 -1.05
N PRO A 163 -13.71 16.42 -1.15
CA PRO A 163 -14.51 16.88 -0.03
C PRO A 163 -14.27 15.94 1.17
N GLN A 164 -14.06 16.54 2.34
CA GLN A 164 -13.93 15.84 3.62
C GLN A 164 -15.24 15.14 3.98
#